data_AF-A0A6P0C3W8-F1
#
_entry.id   AF-A0A6P0C3W8-F1
#
_cell.length_a   1.000
_cell.length_b   1.000
_cell.length_c   1.000
_cell.angle_alpha   90.00
_cell.angle_beta   90.00
_cell.angle_gamma   90.00
#
_symmetry.space_group_name_H-M   'P 1'
#
loop_
_entity.id
_entity.type
_entity.pdbx_description
1 polymer ?
#
loop_
_entity_poly.entity_id
_entity_poly.type
_entity_poly.pdbx_seq_one_letter_code
_entity_poly.pdbx_strand_id
1 'polypeptide(L)'
;MPIAATPLLRWRPPRNGWPASTTAPNPPENDFRDTHRPCLSAGPFLCAQGYLSANQKGFFDAENPSCSSLALRADRCGGNRLAALAGRLRSAGRCPARFPFCGTGDPVSDVSIPADSTLTEDGLPLDGTSGRVLLIACGALAREILDLKARNRWDHLDLTCLPAKYHLFPDRITAEVRTAVEKHRATYDKIFVVYADCGTGGLLEAACNELGVEMIAGPHCYSFFEGNDAFAEKAEDEFTAFYLTDFLVRQFDAFVWKPMGLDRHPQLRNMYFGNYEKLIYQAQTDDAALTAKARACAERLGLNFERRYTGYGDLEKSLKAL
;
A
#
# COMPACT_ATOMS: atom_id res chain seq x y z
N MET A 1 -17.69 23.51 -26.70
CA MET A 1 -16.26 23.17 -26.76
C MET A 1 -16.02 22.05 -25.76
N PRO A 2 -15.59 20.85 -26.15
CA PRO A 2 -15.47 19.75 -25.21
C PRO A 2 -14.23 19.98 -24.34
N ILE A 3 -14.42 19.85 -23.02
CA ILE A 3 -13.35 19.81 -22.04
C ILE A 3 -12.66 18.46 -22.24
N ALA A 4 -11.47 18.49 -22.83
CA ALA A 4 -10.63 17.31 -22.95
C ALA A 4 -10.26 16.84 -21.53
N ALA A 5 -10.59 15.59 -21.21
CA ALA A 5 -10.03 14.89 -20.08
C ALA A 5 -8.50 14.99 -20.20
N THR A 6 -7.88 15.71 -19.28
CA THR A 6 -6.42 15.80 -19.22
C THR A 6 -5.93 14.39 -18.89
N PRO A 7 -5.14 13.73 -19.74
CA PRO A 7 -4.55 12.46 -19.35
C PRO A 7 -3.69 12.76 -18.13
N LEU A 8 -3.95 12.06 -17.02
CA LEU A 8 -3.01 11.96 -15.92
C LEU A 8 -1.64 11.75 -16.55
N LEU A 9 -0.73 12.72 -16.39
CA LEU A 9 0.63 12.57 -16.89
C LEU A 9 1.14 11.27 -16.28
N ARG A 10 1.18 10.22 -17.10
CA ARG A 10 1.71 8.92 -16.73
C ARG A 10 3.19 9.20 -16.48
N TRP A 11 3.53 9.43 -15.21
CA TRP A 11 4.89 9.64 -14.77
C TRP A 11 5.71 8.50 -15.38
N ARG A 12 6.69 8.85 -16.21
CA ARG A 12 7.57 7.88 -16.83
C ARG A 12 8.78 7.77 -15.92
N PRO A 13 9.15 6.55 -15.47
CA PRO A 13 10.42 6.37 -14.79
C PRO A 13 11.57 6.91 -15.66
N PRO A 14 12.72 7.25 -15.05
CA PRO A 14 13.90 7.61 -15.83
C PRO A 14 14.16 6.57 -16.93
N ARG A 15 14.70 6.99 -18.08
CA ARG A 15 14.77 6.17 -19.33
C ARG A 15 15.40 4.77 -19.17
N ASN A 16 16.11 4.52 -18.07
CA ASN A 16 16.81 3.28 -17.77
C ASN A 16 16.07 2.39 -16.74
N GLY A 17 14.82 2.75 -16.37
CA GLY A 17 14.15 2.16 -15.22
C GLY A 17 14.81 2.57 -13.91
N TRP A 18 14.22 2.19 -12.78
CA TRP A 18 14.96 2.20 -11.52
C TRP A 18 16.06 1.13 -11.61
N PRO A 19 17.30 1.40 -11.18
CA PRO A 19 18.36 0.40 -11.25
C PRO A 19 17.88 -0.87 -10.53
N ALA A 20 17.66 -1.93 -11.29
CA ALA A 20 17.35 -3.24 -10.73
C ALA A 20 18.52 -3.64 -9.83
N SER A 21 18.23 -4.11 -8.61
CA SER A 21 19.24 -4.82 -7.83
C SER A 21 19.67 -6.03 -8.66
N THR A 22 20.84 -5.97 -9.26
CA THR A 22 21.45 -7.12 -9.93
C THR A 22 21.54 -8.23 -8.89
N THR A 23 20.80 -9.32 -9.08
CA THR A 23 20.97 -10.54 -8.31
C THR A 23 22.43 -10.92 -8.36
N ALA A 24 23.10 -10.89 -7.21
CA ALA A 24 24.43 -11.45 -7.08
C ALA A 24 24.38 -12.91 -7.57
N PRO A 25 25.35 -13.38 -8.37
CA PRO A 25 25.45 -14.80 -8.68
C PRO A 25 25.59 -15.59 -7.38
N ASN A 26 24.95 -16.76 -7.31
CA ASN A 26 25.07 -17.67 -6.17
C ASN A 26 26.55 -17.85 -5.80
N PRO A 27 26.92 -17.82 -4.51
CA PRO A 27 28.29 -18.11 -4.11
C PRO A 27 28.64 -19.53 -4.58
N PRO A 28 29.83 -19.75 -5.17
CA PRO A 28 30.27 -21.08 -5.52
C PRO A 28 30.40 -21.94 -4.27
N GLU A 29 29.98 -23.20 -4.37
CA GLU A 29 30.19 -24.21 -3.32
C GLU A 29 31.68 -24.26 -2.93
N ASN A 30 31.93 -24.33 -1.63
CA ASN A 30 33.26 -24.42 -1.03
C ASN A 30 34.09 -25.54 -1.68
N ASP A 31 35.16 -25.16 -2.38
CA ASP A 31 36.35 -26.00 -2.51
C ASP A 31 37.57 -25.21 -2.01
N PHE A 32 38.24 -25.80 -1.03
CA PHE A 32 39.27 -25.19 -0.21
C PHE A 32 40.62 -25.56 -0.84
N ARG A 33 41.28 -24.65 -1.57
CA ARG A 33 42.75 -24.68 -1.83
C ARG A 33 43.29 -23.39 -2.48
N ASP A 34 44.47 -23.01 -1.98
CA ASP A 34 45.33 -21.89 -2.32
C ASP A 34 45.37 -21.42 -3.79
N THR A 35 45.42 -20.09 -4.00
CA THR A 35 46.65 -19.38 -4.45
C THR A 35 46.43 -17.87 -4.62
N HIS A 36 47.43 -17.10 -4.21
CA HIS A 36 47.55 -15.64 -4.35
C HIS A 36 47.44 -15.12 -5.80
N ARG A 37 46.61 -14.10 -6.04
CA ARG A 37 46.96 -12.88 -6.83
C ARG A 37 45.90 -11.77 -6.71
N PRO A 38 46.30 -10.48 -6.78
CA PRO A 38 45.40 -9.35 -6.60
C PRO A 38 44.81 -8.87 -7.94
N CYS A 39 43.49 -8.71 -8.02
CA CYS A 39 42.84 -7.96 -9.09
C CYS A 39 42.10 -6.77 -8.48
N LEU A 40 42.69 -5.60 -8.68
CA LEU A 40 42.05 -4.29 -8.58
C LEU A 40 41.06 -4.11 -9.75
N SER A 41 40.06 -3.25 -9.50
CA SER A 41 39.08 -2.67 -10.44
C SER A 41 37.76 -3.43 -10.69
N ALA A 42 36.74 -3.06 -9.89
CA ALA A 42 35.39 -2.72 -10.33
C ALA A 42 34.62 -2.23 -9.09
N GLY A 43 34.23 -0.95 -9.09
CA GLY A 43 33.51 -0.32 -7.96
C GLY A 43 32.07 -0.83 -7.85
N PRO A 44 31.52 -1.07 -6.64
CA PRO A 44 30.13 -1.43 -6.48
C PRO A 44 29.32 -0.21 -6.02
N PHE A 45 28.32 0.19 -6.81
CA PHE A 45 27.27 1.11 -6.38
C PHE A 45 25.93 0.39 -6.49
N LEU A 46 25.38 -0.02 -5.35
CA LEU A 46 24.02 -0.50 -5.17
C LEU A 46 23.41 0.25 -3.98
N CYS A 47 22.25 0.85 -4.21
CA CYS A 47 21.46 1.55 -3.20
C CYS A 47 21.29 0.66 -1.95
N ALA A 48 21.86 1.12 -0.83
CA ALA A 48 22.13 0.32 0.35
C ALA A 48 20.87 -0.13 1.12
N GLN A 49 19.70 0.43 0.82
CA GLN A 49 18.44 0.10 1.50
C GLN A 49 17.73 -1.13 0.89
N GLY A 50 17.98 -1.44 -0.39
CA GLY A 50 17.52 -2.70 -1.02
C GLY A 50 18.42 -3.90 -0.71
N TYR A 51 19.72 -3.65 -0.47
CA TYR A 51 20.73 -4.68 -0.20
C TYR A 51 20.54 -5.42 1.14
N LEU A 52 19.85 -4.79 2.10
CA LEU A 52 19.51 -5.38 3.39
C LEU A 52 18.47 -6.52 3.28
N SER A 53 17.78 -6.70 2.14
CA SER A 53 16.91 -7.86 1.90
C SER A 53 17.69 -9.12 1.49
N ALA A 54 18.80 -8.97 0.76
CA ALA A 54 19.55 -10.09 0.20
C ALA A 54 20.34 -10.89 1.24
N ASN A 55 20.80 -10.25 2.32
CA ASN A 55 21.61 -10.88 3.37
C ASN A 55 20.77 -11.61 4.45
N GLN A 56 19.43 -11.61 4.34
CA GLN A 56 18.52 -12.27 5.29
C GLN A 56 18.34 -13.77 5.01
N LYS A 57 18.75 -14.26 3.82
CA LYS A 57 18.50 -15.63 3.37
C LYS A 57 19.28 -16.70 4.16
N GLY A 58 20.44 -16.38 4.73
CA GLY A 58 21.35 -17.39 5.28
C GLY A 58 21.11 -17.81 6.74
N PHE A 59 20.18 -17.18 7.46
CA PHE A 59 20.09 -17.35 8.93
C PHE A 59 18.72 -17.83 9.44
N PHE A 60 17.68 -17.86 8.60
CA PHE A 60 16.30 -18.12 9.05
C PHE A 60 15.80 -19.57 8.84
N ASP A 61 16.55 -20.45 8.16
CA ASP A 61 16.07 -21.80 7.79
C ASP A 61 16.26 -22.88 8.88
N ALA A 62 16.46 -22.50 10.14
CA ALA A 62 16.55 -23.44 11.25
C ALA A 62 15.39 -23.24 12.24
N GLU A 63 14.24 -23.88 12.00
CA GLU A 63 13.39 -24.45 13.08
C GLU A 63 12.28 -25.39 12.56
N ASN A 64 12.09 -26.48 13.29
CA ASN A 64 11.33 -27.71 13.00
C ASN A 64 9.86 -27.60 13.48
N PRO A 65 8.85 -28.27 12.88
CA PRO A 65 7.44 -28.11 13.24
C PRO A 65 6.92 -29.19 14.19
N SER A 66 6.06 -28.85 15.16
CA SER A 66 5.15 -29.83 15.76
C SER A 66 3.87 -29.22 16.36
N CYS A 67 2.74 -29.85 16.01
CA CYS A 67 1.45 -29.99 16.72
C CYS A 67 0.62 -28.74 17.11
N SER A 68 -0.71 -28.73 17.11
CA SER A 68 -1.77 -29.62 16.62
C SER A 68 -3.13 -28.91 16.83
N SER A 69 -4.15 -29.38 16.11
CA SER A 69 -5.57 -29.02 16.10
C SER A 69 -6.31 -29.01 17.45
N LEU A 70 -7.39 -28.21 17.57
CA LEU A 70 -8.73 -28.72 17.93
C LEU A 70 -9.84 -27.64 17.86
N ALA A 71 -10.95 -28.03 17.26
CA ALA A 71 -12.20 -27.29 17.12
C ALA A 71 -13.06 -27.36 18.41
N LEU A 72 -14.06 -26.47 18.54
CA LEU A 72 -15.37 -26.80 19.12
C LEU A 72 -16.41 -25.70 18.83
N ARG A 73 -17.54 -26.12 18.24
CA ARG A 73 -18.86 -25.45 18.22
C ARG A 73 -19.62 -25.81 19.49
N ALA A 74 -20.51 -24.93 19.97
CA ALA A 74 -21.76 -25.34 20.61
C ALA A 74 -22.82 -24.22 20.62
N ASP A 75 -24.04 -24.67 20.37
CA ASP A 75 -25.33 -24.00 20.24
C ASP A 75 -25.98 -23.57 21.58
N ARG A 76 -26.99 -22.68 21.44
CA ARG A 76 -28.38 -22.76 21.96
C ARG A 76 -28.85 -22.08 23.27
N CYS A 77 -29.97 -21.37 23.05
CA CYS A 77 -31.30 -21.44 23.71
C CYS A 77 -31.67 -20.64 24.97
N GLY A 78 -32.94 -20.19 24.92
CA GLY A 78 -33.84 -19.81 26.03
C GLY A 78 -34.22 -18.32 25.94
N GLY A 79 -35.43 -17.90 25.58
CA GLY A 79 -36.78 -18.20 26.14
C GLY A 79 -37.23 -16.97 26.97
N ASN A 80 -38.48 -16.57 27.17
CA ASN A 80 -39.82 -16.94 26.72
C ASN A 80 -40.78 -15.84 27.30
N ARG A 81 -42.04 -15.76 26.81
CA ARG A 81 -43.29 -15.27 27.49
C ARG A 81 -43.65 -13.75 27.49
N LEU A 82 -44.76 -13.35 26.82
CA LEU A 82 -46.19 -13.21 27.27
C LEU A 82 -46.48 -11.78 27.77
N ALA A 83 -47.59 -11.06 27.53
CA ALA A 83 -48.86 -11.29 26.85
C ALA A 83 -49.66 -9.95 26.75
N ALA A 84 -50.73 -9.96 25.94
CA ALA A 84 -52.04 -9.27 26.11
C ALA A 84 -52.12 -7.73 25.89
N LEU A 85 -53.18 -7.10 25.35
CA LEU A 85 -54.52 -7.50 24.89
C LEU A 85 -55.17 -6.33 24.08
N ALA A 86 -56.05 -6.66 23.12
CA ALA A 86 -57.31 -5.99 22.65
C ALA A 86 -57.35 -4.47 22.31
N GLY A 87 -58.06 -3.97 21.28
CA GLY A 87 -59.00 -4.55 20.31
C GLY A 87 -59.79 -3.46 19.54
N ARG A 88 -60.69 -3.92 18.63
CA ARG A 88 -61.82 -3.23 17.92
C ARG A 88 -61.47 -2.31 16.73
N LEU A 89 -62.24 -2.15 15.65
CA LEU A 89 -63.33 -2.87 14.94
C LEU A 89 -63.63 -2.06 13.64
N ARG A 90 -64.00 -2.75 12.53
CA ARG A 90 -64.77 -2.30 11.33
C ARG A 90 -64.01 -1.40 10.30
N SER A 91 -64.23 -1.47 8.98
CA SER A 91 -65.27 -2.08 8.12
C SER A 91 -64.76 -2.31 6.68
N ALA A 92 -65.36 -3.28 6.00
CA ALA A 92 -65.08 -3.68 4.61
C ALA A 92 -65.79 -2.81 3.55
N GLY A 93 -65.19 -2.73 2.36
CA GLY A 93 -65.80 -2.31 1.08
C GLY A 93 -65.09 -3.03 -0.08
N ARG A 94 -65.85 -3.55 -1.05
CA ARG A 94 -65.50 -4.61 -2.02
C ARG A 94 -65.51 -4.09 -3.48
N CYS A 95 -64.43 -4.36 -4.26
CA CYS A 95 -64.25 -4.74 -5.70
C CYS A 95 -65.05 -4.08 -6.87
N PRO A 96 -64.73 -4.30 -8.21
CA PRO A 96 -63.53 -4.83 -8.93
C PRO A 96 -63.21 -4.26 -10.38
N ALA A 97 -62.14 -4.82 -11.02
CA ALA A 97 -61.87 -5.06 -12.48
C ALA A 97 -61.32 -3.88 -13.37
N ARG A 98 -60.42 -4.03 -14.38
CA ARG A 98 -60.25 -5.03 -15.47
C ARG A 98 -58.89 -4.85 -16.26
N PHE A 99 -58.35 -5.97 -16.77
CA PHE A 99 -57.18 -6.32 -17.66
C PHE A 99 -56.86 -5.49 -18.95
N PRO A 100 -55.97 -5.90 -19.91
CA PRO A 100 -54.59 -6.49 -19.92
C PRO A 100 -53.65 -5.91 -21.03
N PHE A 101 -52.31 -6.07 -20.97
CA PHE A 101 -51.50 -6.54 -22.13
C PHE A 101 -50.04 -6.89 -21.73
N CYS A 102 -49.56 -8.01 -22.25
CA CYS A 102 -48.21 -8.54 -22.19
C CYS A 102 -47.59 -8.41 -23.59
N GLY A 103 -46.28 -8.13 -23.70
CA GLY A 103 -45.55 -8.21 -24.98
C GLY A 103 -44.51 -7.11 -25.14
N THR A 104 -43.31 -7.30 -24.59
CA THR A 104 -42.10 -7.82 -25.28
C THR A 104 -41.37 -6.78 -26.11
N GLY A 105 -40.17 -6.45 -25.65
CA GLY A 105 -39.19 -5.66 -26.35
C GLY A 105 -38.43 -4.87 -25.32
N ASP A 106 -37.39 -5.47 -24.73
CA ASP A 106 -36.39 -4.69 -24.00
C ASP A 106 -35.73 -3.75 -25.00
N PRO A 107 -35.93 -2.41 -24.94
CA PRO A 107 -35.08 -1.50 -25.67
C PRO A 107 -33.90 -1.22 -24.75
N VAL A 108 -32.74 -1.63 -25.23
CA VAL A 108 -31.41 -1.13 -24.84
C VAL A 108 -31.54 0.31 -24.34
N SER A 109 -31.16 0.56 -23.09
CA SER A 109 -31.31 1.85 -22.43
C SER A 109 -30.61 2.94 -23.25
N ASP A 110 -31.41 3.68 -24.01
CA ASP A 110 -31.05 4.95 -24.60
C ASP A 110 -30.76 5.90 -23.45
N VAL A 111 -29.51 6.35 -23.31
CA VAL A 111 -29.14 7.34 -22.31
C VAL A 111 -29.71 8.67 -22.79
N SER A 112 -31.01 8.87 -22.56
CA SER A 112 -31.69 10.11 -22.86
C SER A 112 -31.23 11.15 -21.84
N ILE A 113 -30.58 12.22 -22.32
CA ILE A 113 -30.38 13.43 -21.52
C ILE A 113 -31.76 13.81 -20.96
N PRO A 114 -31.91 13.95 -19.63
CA PRO A 114 -33.22 14.23 -19.06
C PRO A 114 -33.76 15.52 -19.67
N ALA A 115 -35.07 15.55 -19.94
CA ALA A 115 -35.70 16.74 -20.49
C ALA A 115 -35.39 17.94 -19.60
N ASP A 116 -35.27 19.13 -20.19
CA ASP A 116 -35.06 20.36 -19.41
C ASP A 116 -36.16 20.51 -18.35
N SER A 117 -37.39 20.09 -18.62
CA SER A 117 -38.45 20.04 -17.61
C SER A 117 -38.15 19.03 -16.50
N THR A 118 -37.56 17.87 -16.78
CA THR A 118 -37.13 16.93 -15.74
C THR A 118 -35.98 17.52 -14.93
N LEU A 119 -34.99 18.16 -15.56
CA LEU A 119 -33.91 18.86 -14.83
C LEU A 119 -34.42 20.09 -14.05
N THR A 120 -35.46 20.76 -14.55
CA THR A 120 -36.04 21.98 -13.96
C THR A 120 -37.04 21.67 -12.86
N GLU A 121 -37.88 20.65 -13.03
CA GLU A 121 -39.00 20.32 -12.13
C GLU A 121 -38.68 19.14 -11.19
N ASP A 122 -37.97 18.10 -11.65
CA ASP A 122 -37.76 16.85 -10.89
C ASP A 122 -36.30 16.63 -10.43
N GLY A 123 -35.33 17.23 -11.13
CA GLY A 123 -33.88 16.97 -11.00
C GLY A 123 -33.41 15.66 -11.65
N LEU A 124 -32.09 15.41 -11.61
CA LEU A 124 -31.48 14.13 -12.05
C LEU A 124 -31.23 13.23 -10.83
N PRO A 125 -31.82 12.02 -10.75
CA PRO A 125 -31.59 11.13 -9.63
C PRO A 125 -30.14 10.62 -9.61
N LEU A 126 -29.58 10.48 -8.41
CA LEU A 126 -28.31 9.80 -8.22
C LEU A 126 -28.47 8.32 -8.55
N ASP A 127 -27.63 7.82 -9.45
CA ASP A 127 -27.56 6.39 -9.72
C ASP A 127 -26.74 5.73 -8.58
N GLY A 128 -27.46 5.27 -7.57
CA GLY A 128 -26.86 4.75 -6.34
C GLY A 128 -25.98 3.54 -6.62
N THR A 129 -24.76 3.56 -6.06
CA THR A 129 -23.73 2.49 -5.99
C THR A 129 -22.60 2.44 -7.02
N SER A 130 -22.48 3.37 -7.97
CA SER A 130 -21.30 3.43 -8.85
C SER A 130 -20.18 4.34 -8.30
N GLY A 131 -18.92 3.94 -8.46
CA GLY A 131 -17.74 4.77 -8.21
C GLY A 131 -16.92 4.44 -6.95
N ARG A 132 -17.12 3.25 -6.34
CA ARG A 132 -16.29 2.86 -5.19
C ARG A 132 -14.93 2.34 -5.65
N VAL A 133 -13.87 2.93 -5.11
CA VAL A 133 -12.49 2.56 -5.42
C VAL A 133 -11.86 1.85 -4.24
N LEU A 134 -11.29 0.67 -4.44
CA LEU A 134 -10.49 0.01 -3.42
C LEU A 134 -9.01 0.35 -3.56
N LEU A 135 -8.45 0.89 -2.49
CA LEU A 135 -7.02 1.06 -2.30
C LEU A 135 -6.43 -0.24 -1.74
N ILE A 136 -5.46 -0.84 -2.43
CA ILE A 136 -4.64 -1.94 -1.90
C ILE A 136 -3.27 -1.37 -1.55
N ALA A 137 -3.04 -1.09 -0.27
CA ALA A 137 -1.87 -0.33 0.17
C ALA A 137 -0.82 -1.17 0.91
N CYS A 138 0.40 -0.64 0.97
CA CYS A 138 1.36 -1.06 2.00
C CYS A 138 0.83 -0.72 3.40
N GLY A 139 0.88 -1.67 4.34
CA GLY A 139 0.43 -1.44 5.72
C GLY A 139 1.19 -0.32 6.45
N ALA A 140 2.39 0.05 5.99
CA ALA A 140 3.15 1.19 6.52
C ALA A 140 2.54 2.56 6.17
N LEU A 141 1.63 2.63 5.19
CA LEU A 141 0.95 3.84 4.74
C LEU A 141 -0.48 3.98 5.32
N ALA A 142 -0.94 2.98 6.08
CA ALA A 142 -2.35 2.88 6.46
C ALA A 142 -2.83 4.10 7.26
N ARG A 143 -2.00 4.62 8.18
CA ARG A 143 -2.37 5.77 9.02
C ARG A 143 -2.49 7.03 8.19
N GLU A 144 -1.55 7.25 7.29
CA GLU A 144 -1.46 8.42 6.42
C GLU A 144 -2.63 8.44 5.42
N ILE A 145 -2.96 7.29 4.83
CA ILE A 145 -4.12 7.16 3.93
C ILE A 145 -5.45 7.37 4.68
N LEU A 146 -5.60 6.78 5.87
CA LEU A 146 -6.82 6.95 6.67
C LEU A 146 -7.01 8.40 7.10
N ASP A 147 -5.93 9.09 7.49
CA ASP A 147 -5.95 10.50 7.82
C ASP A 147 -6.34 11.36 6.60
N LEU A 148 -5.74 11.12 5.43
CA LEU A 148 -6.12 11.79 4.19
C LEU A 148 -7.60 11.59 3.83
N LYS A 149 -8.09 10.35 3.90
CA LYS A 149 -9.50 10.04 3.67
C LYS A 149 -10.41 10.81 4.61
N ALA A 150 -10.09 10.83 5.91
CA ALA A 150 -10.90 11.51 6.92
C ALA A 150 -10.90 13.03 6.73
N ARG A 151 -9.73 13.63 6.47
CA ARG A 151 -9.60 15.09 6.26
C ARG A 151 -10.35 15.58 5.02
N ASN A 152 -10.38 14.76 3.97
CA ASN A 152 -10.98 15.13 2.69
C ASN A 152 -12.39 14.56 2.47
N ARG A 153 -12.91 13.76 3.41
CA ARG A 153 -14.20 13.04 3.28
C ARG A 153 -14.27 12.17 2.03
N TRP A 154 -13.20 11.42 1.75
CA TRP A 154 -13.15 10.48 0.63
C TRP A 154 -13.87 9.16 1.00
N ASP A 155 -15.18 9.25 1.19
CA ASP A 155 -16.04 8.12 1.62
C ASP A 155 -16.20 7.06 0.52
N HIS A 156 -15.87 7.39 -0.73
CA HIS A 156 -15.90 6.51 -1.88
C HIS A 156 -14.63 5.65 -2.02
N LEU A 157 -13.56 5.96 -1.28
CA LEU A 157 -12.32 5.19 -1.27
C LEU A 157 -12.37 4.18 -0.12
N ASP A 158 -12.32 2.89 -0.40
CA ASP A 158 -12.11 1.86 0.60
C ASP A 158 -10.62 1.50 0.70
N LEU A 159 -10.17 1.03 1.87
CA LEU A 159 -8.76 0.71 2.11
C LEU A 159 -8.62 -0.71 2.64
N THR A 160 -7.81 -1.51 1.94
CA THR A 160 -7.22 -2.73 2.48
C THR A 160 -5.70 -2.62 2.43
N CYS A 161 -5.01 -3.27 3.37
CA CYS A 161 -3.56 -3.20 3.45
C CYS A 161 -2.95 -4.60 3.46
N LEU A 162 -1.86 -4.76 2.73
CA LEU A 162 -0.97 -5.89 2.94
C LEU A 162 -0.18 -5.69 4.25
N PRO A 163 0.21 -6.77 4.94
CA PRO A 163 1.03 -6.69 6.15
C PRO A 163 2.28 -5.83 5.93
N ALA A 164 2.52 -4.85 6.81
CA ALA A 164 3.68 -3.96 6.71
C ALA A 164 5.02 -4.71 6.69
N LYS A 165 5.09 -5.90 7.31
CA LYS A 165 6.28 -6.76 7.31
C LYS A 165 6.79 -7.13 5.91
N TYR A 166 5.95 -7.08 4.87
CA TYR A 166 6.39 -7.36 3.49
C TYR A 166 7.37 -6.32 2.95
N HIS A 167 7.53 -5.16 3.62
CA HIS A 167 8.64 -4.25 3.35
C HIS A 167 10.02 -4.92 3.53
N LEU A 168 10.12 -5.96 4.36
CA LEU A 168 11.34 -6.76 4.55
C LEU A 168 11.45 -7.93 3.56
N PHE A 169 10.36 -8.25 2.85
CA PHE A 169 10.26 -9.40 1.94
C PHE A 169 9.67 -8.96 0.57
N PRO A 170 10.41 -8.19 -0.24
CA PRO A 170 9.89 -7.64 -1.51
C PRO A 170 9.40 -8.71 -2.49
N ASP A 171 10.01 -9.90 -2.45
CA ASP A 171 9.66 -11.08 -3.25
C ASP A 171 8.21 -11.55 -3.04
N ARG A 172 7.60 -11.22 -1.88
CA ARG A 172 6.21 -11.58 -1.57
C ARG A 172 5.19 -10.57 -2.08
N ILE A 173 5.59 -9.31 -2.29
CA ILE A 173 4.67 -8.20 -2.54
C ILE A 173 3.80 -8.50 -3.78
N THR A 174 4.42 -8.89 -4.89
CA THR A 174 3.73 -9.09 -6.16
C THR A 174 2.63 -10.17 -6.06
N ALA A 175 2.95 -11.34 -5.48
CA ALA A 175 1.98 -12.43 -5.34
C ALA A 175 0.80 -12.04 -4.43
N GLU A 176 1.09 -11.31 -3.36
CA GLU A 176 0.09 -10.89 -2.37
C GLU A 176 -0.81 -9.78 -2.91
N VAL A 177 -0.27 -8.85 -3.71
CA VAL A 177 -1.08 -7.86 -4.43
C VAL A 177 -1.99 -8.57 -5.44
N ARG A 178 -1.48 -9.52 -6.24
CA ARG A 178 -2.34 -10.29 -7.18
C ARG A 178 -3.50 -10.96 -6.45
N THR A 179 -3.21 -11.62 -5.34
CA THR A 179 -4.22 -12.30 -4.51
C THR A 179 -5.27 -11.30 -3.99
N ALA A 180 -4.84 -10.13 -3.52
CA ALA A 180 -5.75 -9.10 -3.04
C ALA A 180 -6.62 -8.50 -4.18
N VAL A 181 -6.05 -8.28 -5.36
CA VAL A 181 -6.80 -7.80 -6.54
C VAL A 181 -7.87 -8.82 -6.93
N GLU A 182 -7.50 -10.09 -7.12
CA GLU A 182 -8.45 -11.14 -7.52
C GLU A 182 -9.58 -11.33 -6.51
N LYS A 183 -9.26 -11.22 -5.22
CA LYS A 183 -10.25 -11.30 -4.14
C LYS A 183 -11.32 -10.20 -4.24
N HIS A 184 -10.94 -9.00 -4.65
CA HIS A 184 -11.80 -7.80 -4.52
C HIS A 184 -12.37 -7.29 -5.84
N ARG A 185 -11.85 -7.73 -6.99
CA ARG A 185 -12.25 -7.23 -8.32
C ARG A 185 -13.72 -7.46 -8.69
N ALA A 186 -14.39 -8.40 -8.03
CA ALA A 186 -15.82 -8.65 -8.23
C ALA A 186 -16.72 -7.70 -7.40
N THR A 187 -16.16 -6.95 -6.45
CA THR A 187 -16.90 -6.11 -5.49
C THR A 187 -16.72 -4.62 -5.73
N TYR A 188 -15.64 -4.22 -6.38
CA TYR A 188 -15.26 -2.81 -6.59
C TYR A 188 -15.14 -2.49 -8.07
N ASP A 189 -15.60 -1.29 -8.44
CA ASP A 189 -15.55 -0.80 -9.83
C ASP A 189 -14.11 -0.52 -10.26
N LYS A 190 -13.30 -0.02 -9.33
CA LYS A 190 -11.89 0.31 -9.54
C LYS A 190 -11.05 -0.19 -8.38
N ILE A 191 -9.88 -0.75 -8.71
CA ILE A 191 -8.84 -1.08 -7.75
C ILE A 191 -7.61 -0.23 -8.09
N PHE A 192 -7.07 0.43 -7.08
CA PHE A 192 -5.86 1.24 -7.19
C PHE A 192 -4.82 0.74 -6.18
N VAL A 193 -3.66 0.31 -6.69
CA VAL A 193 -2.58 -0.23 -5.86
C VAL A 193 -1.73 0.92 -5.31
N VAL A 194 -1.73 1.07 -3.99
CA VAL A 194 -0.95 2.08 -3.26
C VAL A 194 0.31 1.43 -2.68
N TYR A 195 1.12 0.91 -3.59
CA TYR A 195 2.41 0.29 -3.32
C TYR A 195 3.38 0.74 -4.42
N ALA A 196 4.54 1.27 -4.04
CA ALA A 196 5.63 1.54 -4.98
C ALA A 196 6.30 0.22 -5.43
N ASP A 197 7.33 0.31 -6.28
CA ASP A 197 8.14 -0.87 -6.61
C ASP A 197 8.72 -1.54 -5.35
N CYS A 198 9.26 -0.77 -4.40
CA CYS A 198 9.75 -1.29 -3.12
C CYS A 198 10.74 -2.47 -3.22
N GLY A 199 11.54 -2.53 -4.30
CA GLY A 199 12.51 -3.60 -4.51
C GLY A 199 11.93 -4.83 -5.22
N THR A 200 10.74 -4.72 -5.84
CA THR A 200 10.21 -5.78 -6.71
C THR A 200 10.89 -5.81 -8.08
N GLY A 201 11.66 -4.77 -8.43
CA GLY A 201 12.41 -4.73 -9.69
C GLY A 201 11.52 -4.60 -10.92
N GLY A 202 10.37 -3.92 -10.80
CA GLY A 202 9.37 -3.71 -11.85
C GLY A 202 8.33 -4.83 -11.96
N LEU A 203 8.49 -5.94 -11.22
CA LEU A 203 7.58 -7.09 -11.28
C LEU A 203 6.16 -6.73 -10.81
N LEU A 204 6.03 -5.84 -9.84
CA LEU A 204 4.73 -5.40 -9.37
C LEU A 204 4.00 -4.55 -10.42
N GLU A 205 4.71 -3.61 -11.07
CA GLU A 205 4.12 -2.79 -12.13
C GLU A 205 3.65 -3.67 -13.31
N ALA A 206 4.47 -4.64 -13.73
CA ALA A 206 4.10 -5.60 -14.76
C ALA A 206 2.84 -6.40 -14.36
N ALA A 207 2.76 -6.87 -13.12
CA ALA A 207 1.58 -7.56 -12.61
C ALA A 207 0.33 -6.69 -12.59
N CYS A 208 0.43 -5.42 -12.19
CA CYS A 208 -0.69 -4.48 -12.22
C CYS A 208 -1.19 -4.24 -13.65
N ASN A 209 -0.27 -4.07 -14.61
CA ASN A 209 -0.62 -3.92 -16.03
C ASN A 209 -1.35 -5.17 -16.58
N GLU A 210 -0.87 -6.38 -16.26
CA GLU A 210 -1.53 -7.63 -16.66
C GLU A 210 -2.93 -7.79 -16.06
N LEU A 211 -3.12 -7.36 -14.82
CA LEU A 211 -4.40 -7.40 -14.12
C LEU A 211 -5.36 -6.29 -14.57
N GLY A 212 -4.88 -5.30 -15.32
CA GLY A 212 -5.67 -4.14 -15.73
C GLY A 212 -5.99 -3.17 -14.58
N VAL A 213 -5.14 -3.12 -13.55
CA VAL A 213 -5.31 -2.20 -12.41
C VAL A 213 -4.22 -1.13 -12.42
N GLU A 214 -4.55 0.05 -11.91
CA GLU A 214 -3.60 1.15 -11.79
C GLU A 214 -2.80 1.05 -10.48
N MET A 215 -1.57 1.56 -10.50
CA MET A 215 -0.66 1.58 -9.37
C MET A 215 -0.06 2.97 -9.22
N ILE A 216 0.11 3.43 -7.98
CA ILE A 216 0.86 4.66 -7.70
C ILE A 216 2.31 4.51 -8.17
N ALA A 217 2.82 5.53 -8.86
CA ALA A 217 4.20 5.53 -9.32
C ALA A 217 5.18 5.81 -8.19
N GLY A 218 6.37 5.20 -8.25
CA GLY A 218 7.52 5.56 -7.41
C GLY A 218 8.46 4.38 -7.12
N PRO A 219 9.72 4.67 -6.72
CA PRO A 219 10.71 3.64 -6.39
C PRO A 219 10.42 2.96 -5.05
N HIS A 220 9.97 3.73 -4.06
CA HIS A 220 9.72 3.27 -2.69
C HIS A 220 8.50 3.96 -2.11
N CYS A 221 7.75 3.30 -1.23
CA CYS A 221 6.55 3.91 -0.64
C CYS A 221 6.85 5.19 0.15
N TYR A 222 8.08 5.35 0.67
CA TYR A 222 8.46 6.57 1.38
C TYR A 222 8.77 7.74 0.42
N SER A 223 9.12 7.47 -0.84
CA SER A 223 9.45 8.53 -1.81
C SER A 223 8.25 9.40 -2.15
N PHE A 224 7.03 8.89 -1.95
CA PHE A 224 5.81 9.65 -2.14
C PHE A 224 5.78 10.91 -1.28
N PHE A 225 6.36 10.88 -0.07
CA PHE A 225 6.23 11.99 0.88
C PHE A 225 7.07 13.20 0.46
N GLU A 226 8.31 13.00 0.01
CA GLU A 226 9.10 14.08 -0.62
C GLU A 226 8.62 14.42 -2.04
N GLY A 227 7.95 13.48 -2.69
CA GLY A 227 7.58 13.54 -4.10
C GLY A 227 8.65 12.87 -4.97
N ASN A 228 8.20 12.09 -5.95
CA ASN A 228 9.09 11.23 -6.74
C ASN A 228 10.12 12.01 -7.55
N ASP A 229 9.75 13.17 -8.08
CA ASP A 229 10.66 14.00 -8.89
C ASP A 229 11.77 14.60 -8.02
N ALA A 230 11.42 15.19 -6.88
CA ALA A 230 12.38 15.73 -5.92
C ALA A 230 13.27 14.63 -5.30
N PHE A 231 12.72 13.42 -5.13
CA PHE A 231 13.48 12.27 -4.67
C PHE A 231 14.51 11.82 -5.73
N ALA A 232 14.12 11.80 -7.01
CA ALA A 232 14.99 11.42 -8.12
C ALA A 232 16.14 12.42 -8.31
N GLU A 233 15.89 13.73 -8.16
CA GLU A 233 16.91 14.78 -8.25
C GLU A 233 18.04 14.61 -7.22
N LYS A 234 17.73 14.05 -6.05
CA LYS A 234 18.68 13.87 -4.94
C LYS A 234 19.31 12.48 -4.89
N ALA A 235 18.90 11.57 -5.75
CA ALA A 235 19.31 10.16 -5.66
C ALA A 235 20.84 9.97 -5.75
N GLU A 236 21.51 10.84 -6.52
CA GLU A 236 22.98 10.85 -6.68
C GLU A 236 23.72 11.41 -5.47
N ASP A 237 23.07 12.21 -4.62
CA ASP A 237 23.70 12.82 -3.43
C ASP A 237 23.33 12.07 -2.13
N GLU A 238 22.21 11.35 -2.11
CA GLU A 238 21.65 10.75 -0.90
C GLU A 238 21.70 9.22 -0.86
N PHE A 239 22.55 8.61 -1.68
CA PHE A 239 22.76 7.15 -1.67
C PHE A 239 23.36 6.62 -0.35
N THR A 240 23.98 7.49 0.46
CA THR A 240 24.46 7.21 1.83
C THR A 240 23.47 7.60 2.93
N ALA A 241 22.24 7.99 2.58
CA ALA A 241 21.22 8.37 3.54
C ALA A 241 20.32 7.19 3.92
N PHE A 242 19.94 7.12 5.19
CA PHE A 242 18.94 6.17 5.70
C PHE A 242 17.63 6.90 5.99
N TYR A 243 16.58 6.61 5.22
CA TYR A 243 15.31 7.30 5.38
C TYR A 243 14.41 6.65 6.43
N LEU A 244 13.77 7.47 7.27
CA LEU A 244 12.69 7.09 8.17
C LEU A 244 11.43 7.92 7.89
N THR A 245 10.26 7.28 8.00
CA THR A 245 8.93 7.91 8.03
C THR A 245 8.36 7.84 9.45
N ASP A 246 7.26 8.54 9.73
CA ASP A 246 6.52 8.48 11.00
C ASP A 246 6.21 7.02 11.39
N PHE A 247 5.82 6.18 10.43
CA PHE A 247 5.61 4.75 10.67
C PHE A 247 6.86 4.05 11.19
N LEU A 248 8.00 4.20 10.48
CA LEU A 248 9.24 3.54 10.87
C LEU A 248 9.83 4.12 12.16
N VAL A 249 9.65 5.41 12.44
CA VAL A 249 10.03 6.01 13.74
C VAL A 249 9.24 5.37 14.88
N ARG A 250 7.93 5.16 14.70
CA ARG A 250 7.08 4.50 15.71
C ARG A 250 7.43 3.02 15.89
N GLN A 251 7.87 2.37 14.82
CA GLN A 251 8.08 0.92 14.76
C GLN A 251 9.56 0.54 14.59
N PHE A 252 10.47 1.43 14.97
CA PHE A 252 11.91 1.30 14.68
C PHE A 252 12.47 -0.02 15.20
N ASP A 253 12.10 -0.42 16.42
CA ASP A 253 12.56 -1.69 16.98
C ASP A 253 12.04 -2.91 16.22
N ALA A 254 10.78 -2.86 15.77
CA ALA A 254 10.12 -3.98 15.12
C ALA A 254 10.54 -4.15 13.64
N PHE A 255 10.96 -3.07 12.97
CA PHE A 255 11.24 -3.07 11.54
C PHE A 255 12.71 -2.85 11.17
N VAL A 256 13.49 -2.24 12.06
CA VAL A 256 14.92 -1.97 11.83
C VAL A 256 15.75 -2.75 12.85
N TRP A 257 15.57 -2.49 14.14
CA TRP A 257 16.51 -2.98 15.14
C TRP A 257 16.53 -4.50 15.29
N LYS A 258 15.37 -5.11 15.60
CA LYS A 258 15.27 -6.56 15.82
C LYS A 258 15.43 -7.39 14.54
N PRO A 259 14.83 -7.03 13.39
CA PRO A 259 15.02 -7.80 12.17
C PRO A 259 16.47 -7.84 11.69
N MET A 260 17.25 -6.79 11.98
CA MET A 260 18.70 -6.76 11.71
C MET A 260 19.54 -7.44 12.81
N GLY A 261 18.91 -8.00 13.85
CA GLY A 261 19.59 -8.70 14.94
C GLY A 261 20.44 -7.78 15.84
N LEU A 262 20.23 -6.47 15.81
CA LEU A 262 21.04 -5.49 16.55
C LEU A 262 20.78 -5.51 18.06
N ASP A 263 19.66 -6.10 18.49
CA ASP A 263 19.36 -6.37 19.89
C ASP A 263 20.23 -7.50 20.46
N ARG A 264 20.60 -8.48 19.63
CA ARG A 264 21.42 -9.63 20.00
C ARG A 264 22.90 -9.44 19.67
N HIS A 265 23.19 -8.69 18.61
CA HIS A 265 24.53 -8.50 18.07
C HIS A 265 24.82 -7.01 17.75
N PRO A 266 25.02 -6.16 18.77
CA PRO A 266 25.23 -4.72 18.58
C PRO A 266 26.41 -4.36 17.68
N GLN A 267 27.42 -5.24 17.58
CA GLN A 267 28.58 -5.07 16.72
C GLN A 267 28.23 -5.01 15.22
N LEU A 268 27.08 -5.60 14.81
CA LEU A 268 26.61 -5.54 13.42
C LEU A 268 26.22 -4.12 13.00
N ARG A 269 25.97 -3.21 13.95
CA ARG A 269 25.63 -1.81 13.66
C ARG A 269 26.64 -1.17 12.71
N ASN A 270 27.93 -1.29 12.99
CA ASN A 270 28.97 -0.70 12.15
C ASN A 270 29.05 -1.38 10.78
N MET A 271 28.78 -2.68 10.71
CA MET A 271 28.77 -3.42 9.44
C MET A 271 27.61 -2.97 8.54
N TYR A 272 26.42 -2.74 9.10
CA TYR A 272 25.25 -2.33 8.32
C TYR A 272 25.21 -0.83 8.03
N PHE A 273 25.60 0.00 9.01
CA PHE A 273 25.43 1.45 8.95
C PHE A 273 26.74 2.23 8.74
N GLY A 274 27.90 1.56 8.65
CA GLY A 274 29.20 2.23 8.55
C GLY A 274 29.43 3.04 7.28
N ASN A 275 28.67 2.76 6.22
CA ASN A 275 28.71 3.51 4.95
C ASN A 275 27.57 4.55 4.84
N TYR A 276 26.73 4.68 5.88
CA TYR A 276 25.69 5.68 5.93
C TYR A 276 26.20 6.91 6.69
N GLU A 277 25.88 8.09 6.19
CA GLU A 277 26.35 9.35 6.78
C GLU A 277 25.27 10.02 7.64
N LYS A 278 24.01 9.85 7.26
CA LYS A 278 22.87 10.50 7.90
C LYS A 278 21.61 9.65 7.88
N LEU A 279 20.79 9.86 8.91
CA LEU A 279 19.40 9.44 8.96
C LEU A 279 18.54 10.65 8.59
N ILE A 280 17.76 10.53 7.53
CA ILE A 280 16.78 11.54 7.11
C ILE A 280 15.41 11.10 7.61
N TYR A 281 14.86 11.83 8.56
CA TYR A 281 13.49 11.68 9.00
C TYR A 281 12.56 12.54 8.15
N GLN A 282 11.78 11.90 7.28
CA GLN A 282 10.67 12.48 6.55
C GLN A 282 9.43 12.50 7.45
N ALA A 283 9.12 13.65 8.03
CA ALA A 283 8.00 13.86 8.94
C ALA A 283 6.71 14.14 8.18
N GLN A 284 5.74 13.22 8.28
CA GLN A 284 4.40 13.41 7.70
C GLN A 284 3.56 14.37 8.56
N THR A 285 3.84 14.43 9.86
CA THR A 285 3.15 15.29 10.83
C THR A 285 4.15 16.13 11.64
N ASP A 286 3.69 17.27 12.15
CA ASP A 286 4.51 18.11 13.04
C ASP A 286 4.37 17.64 14.51
N ASP A 287 4.94 16.47 14.79
CA ASP A 287 4.94 15.84 16.12
C ASP A 287 6.35 15.92 16.74
N ALA A 288 6.49 16.72 17.78
CA ALA A 288 7.76 16.90 18.50
C ALA A 288 8.23 15.62 19.18
N ALA A 289 7.32 14.76 19.65
CA ALA A 289 7.67 13.48 20.27
C ALA A 289 8.18 12.48 19.25
N LEU A 290 7.62 12.46 18.03
CA LEU A 290 8.19 11.68 16.92
C LEU A 290 9.56 12.20 16.52
N THR A 291 9.73 13.51 16.44
CA THR A 291 11.03 14.12 16.13
C THR A 291 12.11 13.71 17.14
N ALA A 292 11.78 13.73 18.43
CA ALA A 292 12.69 13.27 19.48
C ALA A 292 13.03 11.78 19.34
N LYS A 293 12.04 10.93 19.03
CA LYS A 293 12.26 9.49 18.77
C LYS A 293 13.15 9.25 17.56
N ALA A 294 12.92 9.97 16.46
CA ALA A 294 13.73 9.85 15.25
C ALA A 294 15.19 10.24 15.49
N ARG A 295 15.42 11.30 16.28
CA ARG A 295 16.77 11.70 16.73
C ARG A 295 17.43 10.60 17.56
N ALA A 296 16.71 10.01 18.51
CA ALA A 296 17.22 8.88 19.30
C ALA A 296 17.55 7.66 18.43
N CYS A 297 16.78 7.41 17.36
CA CYS A 297 17.10 6.36 16.38
C CYS A 297 18.42 6.65 15.66
N ALA A 298 18.63 7.89 15.20
CA ALA A 298 19.86 8.31 14.55
C ALA A 298 21.07 8.18 15.48
N GLU A 299 20.95 8.63 16.74
CA GLU A 299 21.98 8.47 17.77
C GLU A 299 22.33 7.00 18.00
N ARG A 300 21.32 6.14 18.11
CA ARG A 300 21.51 4.69 18.32
C ARG A 300 22.14 4.00 17.12
N LEU A 301 21.89 4.48 15.91
CA LEU A 301 22.56 4.02 14.69
C LEU A 301 23.94 4.65 14.51
N GLY A 302 24.25 5.73 15.22
CA GLY A 302 25.48 6.52 15.06
C GLY A 302 25.52 7.33 13.77
N LEU A 303 24.38 7.86 13.35
CA LEU A 303 24.22 8.64 12.12
C LEU A 303 23.88 10.10 12.44
N ASN A 304 24.28 11.02 11.55
CA ASN A 304 23.84 12.41 11.65
C ASN A 304 22.32 12.50 11.47
N PHE A 305 21.65 13.34 12.25
CA PHE A 305 20.20 13.48 12.19
C PHE A 305 19.78 14.67 11.32
N GLU A 306 18.97 14.40 10.31
CA GLU A 306 18.30 15.41 9.49
C GLU A 306 16.79 15.22 9.56
N ARG A 307 16.03 16.28 9.81
CA ARG A 307 14.56 16.26 9.75
C ARG A 307 14.08 17.06 8.56
N ARG A 308 13.13 16.50 7.81
CA ARG A 308 12.39 17.16 6.75
C ARG A 308 10.91 17.05 7.02
N TYR A 309 10.20 18.17 7.06
CA TYR A 309 8.75 18.14 7.04
C TYR A 309 8.29 17.95 5.59
N THR A 310 7.57 16.86 5.32
CA THR A 310 7.18 16.45 3.97
C THR A 310 5.66 16.40 3.78
N GLY A 311 4.90 16.24 4.87
CA GLY A 311 3.46 15.99 4.76
C GLY A 311 3.19 14.69 4.01
N TYR A 312 2.21 14.72 3.10
CA TYR A 312 1.81 13.53 2.34
C TYR A 312 2.29 13.52 0.88
N GLY A 313 2.91 14.60 0.39
CA GLY A 313 3.51 14.67 -0.94
C GLY A 313 2.63 14.15 -2.08
N ASP A 314 3.20 13.28 -2.92
CA ASP A 314 2.51 12.66 -4.05
C ASP A 314 1.45 11.64 -3.62
N LEU A 315 1.50 11.09 -2.41
CA LEU A 315 0.45 10.19 -1.90
C LEU A 315 -0.90 10.93 -1.88
N GLU A 316 -0.93 12.15 -1.36
CA GLU A 316 -2.16 12.96 -1.35
C GLU A 316 -2.61 13.33 -2.76
N LYS A 317 -1.68 13.77 -3.61
CA LYS A 317 -2.00 14.16 -5.00
C LYS A 317 -2.59 13.00 -5.79
N SER A 318 -2.01 11.80 -5.67
CA SER A 318 -2.49 10.61 -6.38
C SER A 318 -3.87 10.16 -5.89
N LEU A 319 -4.11 10.16 -4.57
CA LEU A 319 -5.40 9.76 -4.03
C LEU A 319 -6.51 10.77 -4.32
N LYS A 320 -6.19 12.07 -4.37
CA LYS A 320 -7.15 13.13 -4.73
C LYS A 320 -7.64 13.06 -6.18
N ALA A 321 -6.91 12.37 -7.05
CA ALA A 321 -7.24 12.22 -8.46
C ALA A 321 -8.15 11.02 -8.76
N LEU A 322 -8.50 10.23 -7.73
CA LEU A 322 -9.43 9.10 -7.81
C LEU A 322 -10.86 9.56 -7.51
#